data_AF-A0A7W6ZXG9-F1
#
_entry.id   AF-A0A7W6ZXG9-F1
#
_cell.length_a   1.000
_cell.length_b   1.000
_cell.length_c   1.000
_cell.angle_alpha   90.00
_cell.angle_beta   90.00
_cell.angle_gamma   90.00
#
_symmetry.space_group_name_H-M   'P 1'
#
loop_
_entity.id
_entity.type
_entity.pdbx_description
1 polymer ?
#
loop_
_entity_poly.entity_id
_entity_poly.type
_entity_poly.pdbx_seq_one_letter_code
_entity_poly.pdbx_strand_id
1 'polypeptide(L)'
;MLRRLEQAGRPALEDHVNRNARLGTSVLTNADWYNDYLFNKGDWFATQEAWRQKLIATVEAKNGDELLNTSTTDLARYLVSEFAFEVPTIYPDDLVVDQREAQIDISQDQNRWIDDRSRPHYITGTAVDVELPFTGDKVGFDIQPTTSNFNNPRAHVDDGVISFSIAGTDLTAERVRQQIDGMVASINLHLSWLTNDAQAYNASLGDLAMRTIDHRKEKLLRGKSLLAGLGFKMKERPGASQTFAVPSVRRTIHPSVPRPVASRDPYKPEPILTPEDYEHVLLVMENMVGVMEQSPGAFREIDGESLRTHFLVQLNGHFAGDATAETFNYEGKSDILIKVDRKNIFIGECKFWTGEKGYLETLDQVLSYLSWRDTKAAVLIFNRNKDFSAVLAKIGEVTPAHPKFKKLVQKRSESSWTYLFGHKDDANRELTITVQGYNVPELIKPRILILPG
;
A
#
# COMPACT_ATOMS: atom_id res chain seq x y z
N MET A 1 -47.89 -25.13 -7.43
CA MET A 1 -48.87 -26.18 -7.04
C MET A 1 -48.53 -27.45 -7.83
N LEU A 2 -47.66 -28.30 -7.30
CA LEU A 2 -47.52 -29.72 -7.68
C LEU A 2 -46.83 -30.42 -6.50
N ARG A 3 -47.54 -31.42 -5.98
CA ARG A 3 -47.41 -31.97 -4.64
C ARG A 3 -46.11 -32.77 -4.45
N ARG A 4 -45.54 -32.65 -3.25
CA ARG A 4 -44.62 -33.64 -2.66
C ARG A 4 -45.21 -35.05 -2.84
N LEU A 5 -44.46 -35.92 -3.49
CA LEU A 5 -44.50 -37.35 -3.25
C LEU A 5 -43.19 -37.68 -2.54
N GLU A 6 -43.14 -37.42 -1.23
CA GLU A 6 -42.18 -38.10 -0.35
C GLU A 6 -42.68 -39.55 -0.24
N GLN A 7 -42.03 -40.49 -0.94
CA GLN A 7 -42.18 -41.90 -0.62
C GLN A 7 -41.52 -42.13 0.75
N ALA A 8 -42.31 -42.59 1.72
CA ALA A 8 -41.83 -42.84 3.06
C ALA A 8 -40.77 -43.96 3.06
N GLY A 9 -39.54 -43.63 3.48
CA GLY A 9 -38.49 -44.61 3.77
C GLY A 9 -37.22 -44.55 2.91
N ARG A 10 -37.08 -43.60 1.98
CA ARG A 10 -35.83 -43.41 1.20
C ARG A 10 -35.22 -42.03 1.46
N PRO A 11 -33.91 -41.90 1.72
CA PRO A 11 -33.25 -40.60 1.84
C PRO A 11 -33.41 -39.81 0.54
N ALA A 12 -33.67 -38.50 0.62
CA ALA A 12 -33.78 -37.62 -0.54
C ALA A 12 -32.54 -37.65 -1.47
N LEU A 13 -31.40 -38.12 -0.95
CA LEU A 13 -30.15 -38.36 -1.66
C LEU A 13 -30.27 -39.51 -2.69
N GLU A 14 -30.89 -40.65 -2.32
CA GLU A 14 -31.07 -41.80 -3.22
C GLU A 14 -32.00 -41.49 -4.40
N ASP A 15 -33.05 -40.70 -4.15
CA ASP A 15 -34.02 -40.29 -5.18
C ASP A 15 -33.48 -39.22 -6.15
N HIS A 16 -32.39 -38.53 -5.78
CA HIS A 16 -31.73 -37.56 -6.65
C HIS A 16 -30.61 -38.20 -7.48
N VAL A 17 -29.89 -39.18 -6.89
CA VAL A 17 -28.90 -40.02 -7.59
C VAL A 17 -29.53 -40.72 -8.80
N ASN A 18 -30.73 -41.28 -8.63
CA ASN A 18 -31.48 -41.97 -9.68
C ASN A 18 -32.00 -41.03 -10.80
N ARG A 19 -32.13 -39.72 -10.56
CA ARG A 19 -32.63 -38.77 -11.57
C ARG A 19 -31.54 -38.28 -12.53
N ASN A 20 -30.30 -38.12 -12.06
CA ASN A 20 -29.18 -37.65 -12.88
C ASN A 20 -28.44 -38.76 -13.64
N ALA A 21 -28.66 -40.03 -13.29
CA ALA A 21 -28.19 -41.17 -14.09
C ALA A 21 -28.86 -41.28 -15.48
N ARG A 22 -29.84 -40.41 -15.78
CA ARG A 22 -30.53 -40.31 -17.08
C ARG A 22 -29.69 -39.68 -18.22
N LEU A 23 -28.48 -39.16 -17.95
CA LEU A 23 -27.70 -38.37 -18.92
C LEU A 23 -26.39 -39.03 -19.42
N GLY A 24 -26.16 -40.33 -19.15
CA GLY A 24 -24.97 -41.03 -19.63
C GLY A 24 -23.74 -40.85 -18.75
N THR A 25 -22.84 -41.84 -18.85
CA THR A 25 -21.64 -42.17 -18.05
C THR A 25 -21.26 -41.19 -16.91
N SER A 26 -21.47 -41.65 -15.68
CA SER A 26 -21.29 -40.90 -14.44
C SER A 26 -19.82 -40.63 -14.12
N VAL A 27 -19.45 -39.35 -13.98
CA VAL A 27 -18.36 -38.92 -13.10
C VAL A 27 -18.84 -39.26 -11.68
N LEU A 28 -18.42 -40.40 -11.14
CA LEU A 28 -18.70 -40.75 -9.74
C LEU A 28 -17.69 -40.02 -8.88
N THR A 29 -18.13 -38.88 -8.35
CA THR A 29 -17.46 -38.23 -7.24
C THR A 29 -17.54 -39.15 -6.01
N ASN A 30 -16.52 -39.07 -5.15
CA ASN A 30 -16.59 -39.61 -3.80
C ASN A 30 -17.93 -39.16 -3.16
N ALA A 31 -18.58 -40.00 -2.35
CA ALA A 31 -19.96 -39.77 -1.88
C ALA A 31 -20.18 -38.41 -1.18
N ASP A 32 -19.10 -37.78 -0.71
CA ASP A 32 -19.10 -36.46 -0.07
C ASP A 32 -19.06 -35.27 -1.05
N TRP A 33 -18.65 -35.43 -2.31
CA TRP A 33 -18.56 -34.34 -3.32
C TRP A 33 -19.71 -34.35 -4.33
N TYR A 34 -20.80 -35.06 -4.04
CA TYR A 34 -21.91 -35.30 -4.97
C TYR A 34 -22.66 -34.02 -5.41
N ASN A 35 -22.46 -32.89 -4.72
CA ASN A 35 -23.14 -31.62 -4.97
C ASN A 35 -22.19 -30.45 -5.35
N ASP A 36 -20.90 -30.70 -5.59
CA ASP A 36 -19.91 -29.63 -5.83
C ASP A 36 -19.86 -29.21 -7.30
N TYR A 37 -20.96 -28.63 -7.78
CA TYR A 37 -20.94 -27.86 -9.02
C TYR A 37 -20.12 -26.59 -8.81
N LEU A 38 -19.16 -26.37 -9.70
CA LEU A 38 -18.46 -25.08 -9.76
C LEU A 38 -19.39 -24.03 -10.38
N PHE A 39 -19.10 -22.77 -10.09
CA PHE A 39 -19.76 -21.59 -10.63
C PHE A 39 -21.27 -21.56 -10.36
N ASN A 40 -21.72 -22.03 -9.18
CA ASN A 40 -23.14 -22.18 -8.87
C ASN A 40 -23.59 -21.69 -7.47
N LYS A 41 -22.67 -21.27 -6.59
CA LYS A 41 -23.02 -20.98 -5.19
C LYS A 41 -23.48 -19.54 -4.98
N GLY A 42 -23.01 -18.62 -5.82
CA GLY A 42 -23.45 -17.22 -5.83
C GLY A 42 -23.27 -16.60 -7.21
N ASP A 43 -24.02 -15.55 -7.52
CA ASP A 43 -23.89 -14.85 -8.80
C ASP A 43 -22.88 -13.70 -8.72
N TRP A 44 -22.26 -13.39 -9.88
CA TRP A 44 -21.27 -12.32 -10.00
C TRP A 44 -21.81 -10.95 -9.55
N PHE A 45 -23.06 -10.63 -9.88
CA PHE A 45 -23.63 -9.32 -9.60
C PHE A 45 -23.75 -9.07 -8.10
N ALA A 46 -24.36 -10.00 -7.36
CA ALA A 46 -24.47 -9.92 -5.91
C ALA A 46 -23.08 -9.91 -5.24
N THR A 47 -22.15 -10.72 -5.74
CA THR A 47 -20.80 -10.83 -5.20
C THR A 47 -20.00 -9.55 -5.35
N GLN A 48 -19.93 -8.99 -6.57
CA GLN A 48 -19.21 -7.74 -6.80
C GLN A 48 -19.82 -6.58 -5.99
N GLU A 49 -21.15 -6.54 -5.84
CA GLU A 49 -21.82 -5.50 -5.08
C GLU A 49 -21.50 -5.61 -3.59
N ALA A 50 -21.50 -6.83 -3.03
CA ALA A 50 -21.06 -7.06 -1.67
C ALA A 50 -19.61 -6.59 -1.43
N TRP A 51 -18.71 -6.84 -2.37
CA TRP A 51 -17.33 -6.34 -2.28
C TRP A 51 -17.23 -4.83 -2.40
N ARG A 52 -18.00 -4.18 -3.29
CA ARG A 52 -18.08 -2.71 -3.37
C ARG A 52 -18.59 -2.11 -2.05
N GLN A 53 -19.64 -2.69 -1.48
CA GLN A 53 -20.18 -2.26 -0.19
C GLN A 53 -19.17 -2.46 0.94
N LYS A 54 -18.39 -3.55 0.92
CA LYS A 54 -17.31 -3.77 1.89
C LYS A 54 -16.19 -2.73 1.75
N LEU A 55 -15.81 -2.35 0.53
CA LEU A 55 -14.86 -1.25 0.30
C LEU A 55 -15.40 0.06 0.87
N ILE A 56 -16.66 0.39 0.58
CA ILE A 56 -17.31 1.60 1.10
C ILE A 56 -17.34 1.58 2.63
N ALA A 57 -17.76 0.46 3.23
CA ALA A 57 -17.81 0.29 4.67
C ALA A 57 -16.41 0.43 5.31
N THR A 58 -15.35 -0.06 4.64
CA THR A 58 -13.97 0.08 5.10
C THR A 58 -13.54 1.55 5.16
N VAL A 59 -13.90 2.35 4.15
CA VAL A 59 -13.66 3.80 4.15
C VAL A 59 -14.48 4.50 5.24
N GLU A 60 -15.75 4.13 5.42
CA GLU A 60 -16.63 4.74 6.42
C GLU A 60 -16.22 4.40 7.87
N ALA A 61 -15.66 3.20 8.08
CA ALA A 61 -15.17 2.73 9.38
C ALA A 61 -13.80 3.29 9.76
N LYS A 62 -13.02 3.80 8.81
CA LYS A 62 -11.72 4.44 9.10
C LYS A 62 -11.90 5.64 10.02
N ASN A 63 -10.91 5.83 10.88
CA ASN A 63 -10.88 6.98 11.78
C ASN A 63 -10.93 8.27 10.94
N GLY A 64 -11.85 9.17 11.27
CA GLY A 64 -12.07 10.38 10.48
C GLY A 64 -10.85 11.31 10.41
N ASP A 65 -10.03 11.32 11.45
CA ASP A 65 -8.81 12.14 11.50
C ASP A 65 -7.66 11.49 10.71
N GLU A 66 -7.51 10.17 10.77
CA GLU A 66 -6.59 9.39 9.92
C GLU A 66 -6.94 9.57 8.43
N LEU A 67 -8.23 9.48 8.10
CA LEU A 67 -8.72 9.61 6.73
C LEU A 67 -8.41 11.00 6.15
N LEU A 68 -8.63 12.07 6.92
CA LEU A 68 -8.36 13.45 6.49
C LEU A 68 -6.86 13.73 6.24
N ASN A 69 -5.98 13.05 6.98
CA ASN A 69 -4.53 13.24 6.91
C ASN A 69 -3.81 12.31 5.91
N THR A 70 -4.54 11.39 5.27
CA THR A 70 -3.97 10.46 4.29
C THR A 70 -4.24 10.93 2.86
N SER A 71 -3.25 10.81 1.97
CA SER A 71 -3.40 11.07 0.53
C SER A 71 -4.54 10.24 -0.06
N THR A 72 -5.52 10.89 -0.72
CA THR A 72 -6.64 10.18 -1.36
C THR A 72 -6.12 9.19 -2.40
N THR A 73 -5.14 9.60 -3.21
CA THR A 73 -4.59 8.78 -4.29
C THR A 73 -3.87 7.53 -3.76
N ASP A 74 -3.07 7.67 -2.70
CA ASP A 74 -2.32 6.54 -2.16
C ASP A 74 -3.23 5.57 -1.41
N LEU A 75 -4.20 6.10 -0.65
CA LEU A 75 -5.20 5.28 0.01
C LEU A 75 -6.10 4.56 -1.01
N ALA A 76 -6.49 5.22 -2.10
CA ALA A 76 -7.24 4.59 -3.17
C ALA A 76 -6.43 3.47 -3.83
N ARG A 77 -5.13 3.67 -4.09
CA ARG A 77 -4.25 2.62 -4.64
C ARG A 77 -4.15 1.41 -3.71
N TYR A 78 -4.00 1.65 -2.41
CA TYR A 78 -3.98 0.60 -1.39
C TYR A 78 -5.30 -0.18 -1.35
N LEU A 79 -6.45 0.51 -1.34
CA LEU A 79 -7.77 -0.14 -1.35
C LEU A 79 -8.02 -0.92 -2.65
N VAL A 80 -7.56 -0.41 -3.79
CA VAL A 80 -7.64 -1.17 -5.05
C VAL A 80 -6.81 -2.45 -4.96
N SER A 81 -5.59 -2.41 -4.41
CA SER A 81 -4.79 -3.63 -4.24
C SER A 81 -5.38 -4.62 -3.24
N GLU A 82 -6.13 -4.15 -2.25
CA GLU A 82 -6.77 -5.01 -1.23
C GLU A 82 -8.07 -5.65 -1.73
N PHE A 83 -8.83 -4.95 -2.60
CA PHE A 83 -10.15 -5.38 -3.06
C PHE A 83 -10.17 -5.86 -4.52
N ALA A 84 -9.05 -5.79 -5.24
CA ALA A 84 -8.95 -6.38 -6.57
C ALA A 84 -9.21 -7.88 -6.49
N PHE A 85 -10.02 -8.38 -7.41
CA PHE A 85 -10.32 -9.80 -7.52
C PHE A 85 -9.40 -10.43 -8.57
N GLU A 86 -8.63 -11.44 -8.16
CA GLU A 86 -7.74 -12.21 -9.02
C GLU A 86 -8.45 -13.49 -9.48
N VAL A 87 -8.98 -13.47 -10.70
CA VAL A 87 -9.69 -14.63 -11.27
C VAL A 87 -8.78 -15.86 -11.30
N PRO A 88 -9.25 -17.04 -10.86
CA PRO A 88 -8.43 -18.24 -10.87
C PRO A 88 -7.85 -18.57 -12.24
N THR A 89 -6.62 -19.05 -12.25
CA THR A 89 -5.96 -19.61 -13.44
C THR A 89 -5.54 -21.05 -13.14
N ILE A 90 -5.97 -22.00 -13.97
CA ILE A 90 -5.61 -23.42 -13.85
C ILE A 90 -4.37 -23.76 -14.67
N TYR A 91 -3.63 -24.79 -14.26
CA TYR A 91 -2.40 -25.23 -14.92
C TYR A 91 -2.49 -26.70 -15.35
N PRO A 92 -3.07 -26.98 -16.54
CA PRO A 92 -3.26 -28.36 -17.01
C PRO A 92 -1.95 -29.12 -17.22
N ASP A 93 -0.84 -28.44 -17.55
CA ASP A 93 0.45 -29.11 -17.78
C ASP A 93 1.04 -29.70 -16.50
N ASP A 94 0.61 -29.21 -15.33
CA ASP A 94 1.05 -29.64 -14.01
C ASP A 94 0.05 -30.59 -13.32
N LEU A 95 -0.96 -31.10 -14.05
CA LEU A 95 -1.97 -31.99 -13.49
C LEU A 95 -1.36 -33.35 -13.10
N VAL A 96 -1.83 -33.89 -11.98
CA VAL A 96 -1.43 -35.21 -11.46
C VAL A 96 -2.63 -36.14 -11.46
N VAL A 97 -2.39 -37.43 -11.71
CA VAL A 97 -3.42 -38.46 -11.66
C VAL A 97 -3.00 -39.63 -10.78
N ASP A 98 -3.96 -40.17 -10.04
CA ASP A 98 -3.84 -41.42 -9.27
C ASP A 98 -4.96 -42.40 -9.66
N GLN A 99 -4.75 -43.69 -9.42
CA GLN A 99 -5.71 -44.74 -9.75
C GLN A 99 -6.07 -45.57 -8.52
N ARG A 100 -7.36 -45.86 -8.35
CA ARG A 100 -7.86 -46.78 -7.31
C ARG A 100 -9.03 -47.63 -7.79
N GLU A 101 -9.29 -48.72 -7.07
CA GLU A 101 -10.52 -49.50 -7.23
C GLU A 101 -11.72 -48.74 -6.63
N ALA A 102 -12.87 -48.85 -7.28
CA ALA A 102 -14.11 -48.23 -6.83
C ALA A 102 -15.33 -49.11 -7.13
N GLN A 103 -16.36 -49.03 -6.29
CA GLN A 103 -17.65 -49.68 -6.54
C GLN A 103 -18.51 -48.78 -7.44
N ILE A 104 -18.83 -49.25 -8.64
CA ILE A 104 -19.56 -48.50 -9.67
C ILE A 104 -20.99 -49.03 -9.76
N ASP A 105 -21.98 -48.16 -9.56
CA ASP A 105 -23.38 -48.52 -9.81
C ASP A 105 -23.64 -48.61 -11.32
N ILE A 106 -23.97 -49.80 -11.80
CA ILE A 106 -24.31 -50.10 -13.19
C ILE A 106 -25.81 -50.25 -13.43
N SER A 107 -26.68 -49.96 -12.47
CA SER A 107 -28.15 -50.08 -12.59
C SER A 107 -28.73 -49.42 -13.85
N GLN A 108 -28.07 -48.37 -14.36
CA GLN A 108 -28.47 -47.63 -15.56
C GLN A 108 -27.65 -47.92 -16.82
N ASP A 109 -26.73 -48.88 -16.79
CA ASP A 109 -25.95 -49.28 -17.97
C ASP A 109 -26.86 -50.00 -18.98
N GLN A 110 -27.07 -49.40 -20.16
CA GLN A 110 -27.94 -49.95 -21.20
C GLN A 110 -27.34 -51.16 -21.92
N ASN A 111 -26.02 -51.36 -21.81
CA ASN A 111 -25.31 -52.46 -22.45
C ASN A 111 -25.27 -53.73 -21.58
N ARG A 112 -25.74 -53.65 -20.33
CA ARG A 112 -25.79 -54.77 -19.39
C ARG A 112 -27.22 -55.17 -19.09
N TRP A 113 -27.50 -56.48 -19.09
CA TRP A 113 -28.80 -56.99 -18.66
C TRP A 113 -28.89 -56.95 -17.14
N ILE A 114 -29.88 -56.23 -16.60
CA ILE A 114 -30.13 -56.06 -15.17
C ILE A 114 -31.63 -56.22 -14.93
N ASP A 115 -32.02 -57.25 -14.17
CA ASP A 115 -33.44 -57.64 -13.98
C ASP A 115 -34.26 -56.60 -13.23
N ASP A 116 -33.67 -55.89 -12.27
CA ASP A 116 -34.31 -54.81 -11.51
C ASP A 116 -33.38 -53.59 -11.44
N ARG A 117 -33.69 -52.60 -12.29
CA ARG A 117 -32.96 -51.32 -12.39
C ARG A 117 -33.47 -50.25 -11.43
N SER A 118 -34.43 -50.57 -10.55
CA SER A 118 -34.99 -49.63 -9.58
C SER A 118 -34.15 -49.48 -8.30
N ARG A 119 -33.09 -50.29 -8.19
CA ARG A 119 -32.11 -50.32 -7.09
C ARG A 119 -30.68 -50.27 -7.64
N PRO A 120 -29.72 -49.72 -6.88
CA PRO A 120 -28.32 -49.69 -7.30
C PRO A 120 -27.76 -51.10 -7.43
N HIS A 121 -26.87 -51.30 -8.40
CA HIS A 121 -26.18 -52.55 -8.67
C HIS A 121 -24.69 -52.29 -8.84
N TYR A 122 -23.92 -52.56 -7.79
CA TYR A 122 -22.50 -52.23 -7.74
C TYR A 122 -21.62 -53.35 -8.31
N ILE A 123 -20.62 -52.97 -9.11
CA ILE A 123 -19.50 -53.84 -9.48
C ILE A 123 -18.16 -53.13 -9.27
N THR A 124 -17.09 -53.89 -9.03
CA THR A 124 -15.73 -53.35 -8.95
C THR A 124 -15.32 -52.81 -10.32
N GLY A 125 -14.90 -51.55 -10.34
CA GLY A 125 -14.30 -50.88 -11.49
C GLY A 125 -13.11 -50.02 -11.06
N THR A 126 -12.65 -49.17 -11.98
CA THR A 126 -11.50 -48.29 -11.77
C THR A 126 -11.98 -46.85 -11.62
N ALA A 127 -11.39 -46.10 -10.69
CA ALA A 127 -11.46 -44.66 -10.62
C ALA A 127 -10.06 -44.05 -10.85
N VAL A 128 -10.02 -42.98 -11.64
CA VAL A 128 -8.86 -42.13 -11.86
C VAL A 128 -9.14 -40.81 -11.15
N ASP A 129 -8.40 -40.53 -10.08
CA ASP A 129 -8.48 -39.28 -9.34
C ASP A 129 -7.51 -38.28 -9.99
N VAL A 130 -7.99 -37.08 -10.27
CA VAL A 130 -7.26 -36.03 -10.99
C VAL A 130 -7.12 -34.83 -10.07
N GLU A 131 -5.91 -34.31 -9.95
CA GLU A 131 -5.56 -33.10 -9.22
C GLU A 131 -5.02 -32.05 -10.20
N LEU A 132 -5.69 -30.91 -10.26
CA LEU A 132 -5.40 -29.82 -11.19
C LEU A 132 -5.03 -28.55 -10.39
N PRO A 133 -3.77 -28.11 -10.41
CA PRO A 133 -3.36 -26.94 -9.66
C PRO A 133 -3.90 -25.63 -10.24
N PHE A 134 -4.08 -24.63 -9.38
CA PHE A 134 -4.50 -23.28 -9.77
C PHE A 134 -3.87 -22.19 -8.88
N THR A 135 -3.91 -20.95 -9.38
CA THR A 135 -3.56 -19.72 -8.63
C THR A 135 -4.72 -18.73 -8.69
N GLY A 136 -4.67 -17.67 -7.86
CA GLY A 136 -5.72 -16.67 -7.75
C GLY A 136 -6.77 -17.01 -6.68
N ASP A 137 -7.87 -16.28 -6.69
CA ASP A 137 -8.87 -16.32 -5.63
C ASP A 137 -9.82 -17.53 -5.77
N LYS A 138 -9.63 -18.55 -4.92
CA LYS A 138 -10.46 -19.78 -4.86
C LYS A 138 -11.97 -19.53 -4.96
N VAL A 139 -12.47 -18.44 -4.36
CA VAL A 139 -13.90 -18.09 -4.40
C VAL A 139 -14.43 -17.91 -5.83
N GLY A 140 -13.57 -17.66 -6.83
CA GLY A 140 -13.95 -17.62 -8.23
C GLY A 140 -14.61 -18.89 -8.75
N PHE A 141 -14.27 -20.07 -8.21
CA PHE A 141 -14.92 -21.32 -8.58
C PHE A 141 -16.32 -21.49 -7.97
N ASP A 142 -16.73 -20.62 -7.06
CA ASP A 142 -18.08 -20.62 -6.48
C ASP A 142 -19.01 -19.61 -7.18
N ILE A 143 -18.44 -18.67 -7.93
CA ILE A 143 -19.14 -17.52 -8.51
C ILE A 143 -19.62 -17.83 -9.94
N GLN A 144 -20.93 -17.75 -10.17
CA GLN A 144 -21.51 -17.81 -11.50
C GLN A 144 -21.26 -16.49 -12.25
N PRO A 145 -20.56 -16.51 -13.41
CA PRO A 145 -20.38 -15.30 -14.22
C PRO A 145 -21.71 -14.82 -14.81
N THR A 146 -21.76 -13.56 -15.28
CA THR A 146 -22.96 -12.99 -15.90
C THR A 146 -23.36 -13.73 -17.17
N THR A 147 -22.36 -14.22 -17.90
CA THR A 147 -22.53 -15.18 -18.99
C THR A 147 -22.39 -16.59 -18.43
N SER A 148 -23.39 -17.44 -18.65
CA SER A 148 -23.37 -18.82 -18.15
C SER A 148 -24.08 -19.79 -19.10
N ASN A 149 -23.87 -21.08 -18.86
CA ASN A 149 -24.60 -22.17 -19.51
C ASN A 149 -25.16 -23.13 -18.44
N PHE A 150 -25.90 -24.17 -18.85
CA PHE A 150 -26.49 -25.15 -17.92
C PHE A 150 -25.58 -26.34 -17.61
N ASN A 151 -24.33 -26.33 -18.11
CA ASN A 151 -23.39 -27.43 -18.06
C ASN A 151 -22.17 -27.08 -17.19
N ASN A 152 -22.43 -26.68 -15.96
CA ASN A 152 -21.38 -26.35 -15.00
C ASN A 152 -20.49 -27.57 -14.70
N PRO A 153 -19.15 -27.41 -14.69
CA PRO A 153 -18.24 -28.48 -14.31
C PRO A 153 -18.43 -28.85 -12.83
N ARG A 154 -18.12 -30.10 -12.49
CA ARG A 154 -18.22 -30.62 -11.11
C ARG A 154 -16.86 -31.04 -10.60
N ALA A 155 -16.37 -30.39 -9.56
CA ALA A 155 -15.11 -30.72 -8.91
C ALA A 155 -15.10 -30.20 -7.48
N HIS A 156 -14.26 -30.81 -6.67
CA HIS A 156 -13.93 -30.27 -5.37
C HIS A 156 -12.80 -29.24 -5.52
N VAL A 157 -12.84 -28.16 -4.75
CA VAL A 157 -11.80 -27.13 -4.76
C VAL A 157 -11.26 -26.98 -3.35
N ASP A 158 -9.98 -27.27 -3.18
CA ASP A 158 -9.23 -27.02 -1.95
C ASP A 158 -8.17 -25.92 -2.17
N ASP A 159 -7.27 -25.72 -1.20
CA ASP A 159 -6.22 -24.71 -1.26
C ASP A 159 -5.24 -24.99 -2.42
N GLY A 160 -5.41 -24.26 -3.53
CA GLY A 160 -4.55 -24.32 -4.72
C GLY A 160 -4.76 -25.53 -5.64
N VAL A 161 -5.71 -26.42 -5.34
CA VAL A 161 -5.97 -27.65 -6.13
C VAL A 161 -7.46 -27.86 -6.41
N ILE A 162 -7.78 -28.25 -7.64
CA ILE A 162 -9.09 -28.74 -8.08
C ILE A 162 -9.00 -30.26 -8.21
N SER A 163 -9.89 -30.99 -7.53
CA SER A 163 -9.91 -32.45 -7.52
C SER A 163 -11.20 -33.00 -8.12
N PHE A 164 -11.10 -33.96 -9.04
CA PHE A 164 -12.25 -34.69 -9.60
C PHE A 164 -11.87 -36.12 -9.98
N SER A 165 -12.87 -37.01 -10.03
CA SER A 165 -12.63 -38.45 -10.27
C SER A 165 -13.39 -38.94 -11.50
N ILE A 166 -12.71 -39.66 -12.38
CA ILE A 166 -13.30 -40.33 -13.54
C ILE A 166 -13.40 -41.82 -13.22
N ALA A 167 -14.61 -42.38 -13.18
CA ALA A 167 -14.83 -43.77 -12.80
C ALA A 167 -15.56 -44.56 -13.89
N GLY A 168 -15.21 -45.84 -14.04
CA GLY A 168 -15.83 -46.70 -15.03
C GLY A 168 -15.36 -48.15 -14.95
N THR A 169 -16.13 -49.05 -15.56
CA THR A 169 -15.85 -50.49 -15.58
C THR A 169 -14.86 -50.88 -16.68
N ASP A 170 -14.78 -50.06 -17.73
CA ASP A 170 -13.98 -50.30 -18.95
C ASP A 170 -13.28 -49.01 -19.39
N LEU A 171 -12.53 -48.38 -18.48
CA LEU A 171 -11.79 -47.14 -18.77
C LEU A 171 -10.61 -47.41 -19.71
N THR A 172 -10.54 -46.65 -20.81
CA THR A 172 -9.35 -46.57 -21.67
C THR A 172 -8.63 -45.26 -21.45
N ALA A 173 -7.32 -45.23 -21.71
CA ALA A 173 -6.51 -44.02 -21.56
C ALA A 173 -7.05 -42.87 -22.43
N GLU A 174 -7.51 -43.16 -23.65
CA GLU A 174 -8.11 -42.16 -24.55
C GLU A 174 -9.39 -41.55 -23.97
N ARG A 175 -10.25 -42.38 -23.38
CA ARG A 175 -11.51 -41.93 -22.79
C ARG A 175 -11.29 -41.08 -21.55
N VAL A 176 -10.35 -41.48 -20.69
CA VAL A 176 -9.95 -40.71 -19.50
C VAL A 176 -9.39 -39.36 -19.94
N ARG A 177 -8.47 -39.33 -20.92
CA ARG A 177 -7.90 -38.09 -21.46
C ARG A 177 -8.99 -37.16 -22.03
N GLN A 178 -9.92 -37.68 -22.84
CA GLN A 178 -11.03 -36.89 -23.38
C GLN A 178 -11.91 -36.26 -22.28
N GLN A 179 -12.14 -36.98 -21.18
CA GLN A 179 -12.92 -36.46 -20.05
C GLN A 179 -12.15 -35.38 -19.27
N ILE A 180 -10.84 -35.56 -19.07
CA ILE A 180 -9.98 -34.53 -18.47
C ILE A 180 -9.97 -33.27 -19.34
N ASP A 181 -9.73 -33.41 -20.65
CA ASP A 181 -9.67 -32.30 -21.59
C ASP A 181 -11.00 -31.54 -21.64
N GLY A 182 -12.13 -32.26 -21.66
CA GLY A 182 -13.47 -31.66 -21.61
C GLY A 182 -13.74 -30.91 -20.31
N MET A 183 -13.29 -31.45 -19.17
CA MET A 183 -13.42 -30.81 -17.87
C MET A 183 -12.58 -29.52 -17.80
N VAL A 184 -11.31 -29.57 -18.20
CA VAL A 184 -10.40 -28.42 -18.29
C VAL A 184 -10.97 -27.35 -19.21
N ALA A 185 -11.47 -27.73 -20.39
CA ALA A 185 -12.09 -26.79 -21.33
C ALA A 185 -13.34 -26.13 -20.73
N SER A 186 -14.17 -26.88 -20.00
CA SER A 186 -15.36 -26.34 -19.33
C SER A 186 -15.00 -25.35 -18.24
N ILE A 187 -13.99 -25.66 -17.40
CA ILE A 187 -13.50 -24.74 -16.35
C ILE A 187 -12.95 -23.46 -16.99
N ASN A 188 -12.05 -23.57 -17.98
CA ASN A 188 -11.47 -22.42 -18.66
C ASN A 188 -12.52 -21.52 -19.33
N LEU A 189 -13.58 -22.11 -19.91
CA LEU A 189 -14.67 -21.34 -20.48
C LEU A 189 -15.35 -20.45 -19.43
N HIS A 190 -15.70 -21.01 -18.27
CA HIS A 190 -16.34 -20.25 -17.19
C HIS A 190 -15.40 -19.20 -16.59
N LEU A 191 -14.11 -19.54 -16.40
CA LEU A 191 -13.10 -18.58 -15.95
C LEU A 191 -12.90 -17.43 -16.96
N SER A 192 -13.03 -17.70 -18.26
CA SER A 192 -12.94 -16.64 -19.29
C SER A 192 -14.09 -15.65 -19.19
N TRP A 193 -15.31 -16.12 -18.91
CA TRP A 193 -16.47 -15.25 -18.67
C TRP A 193 -16.27 -14.44 -17.38
N LEU A 194 -15.81 -15.10 -16.31
CA LEU A 194 -15.51 -14.44 -15.04
C LEU A 194 -14.40 -13.40 -15.18
N THR A 195 -13.41 -13.64 -16.05
CA THR A 195 -12.32 -12.69 -16.35
C THR A 195 -12.86 -11.40 -16.96
N ASN A 196 -13.79 -11.50 -17.92
CA ASN A 196 -14.40 -10.31 -18.54
C ASN A 196 -15.21 -9.50 -17.51
N ASP A 197 -15.95 -10.20 -16.65
CA ASP A 197 -16.72 -9.63 -15.56
C ASP A 197 -15.81 -8.91 -14.54
N ALA A 198 -14.72 -9.57 -14.12
CA ALA A 198 -13.75 -9.06 -13.16
C ALA A 198 -12.95 -7.86 -13.68
N GLN A 199 -12.62 -7.82 -14.98
CA GLN A 199 -11.93 -6.67 -15.58
C GLN A 199 -12.74 -5.38 -15.40
N ALA A 200 -14.05 -5.41 -15.67
CA ALA A 200 -14.91 -4.24 -15.50
C ALA A 200 -15.02 -3.83 -14.01
N TYR A 201 -15.11 -4.80 -13.11
CA TYR A 201 -15.10 -4.56 -11.67
C TYR A 201 -13.79 -3.91 -11.21
N ASN A 202 -12.65 -4.54 -11.49
CA ASN A 202 -11.32 -4.06 -11.07
C ASN A 202 -11.03 -2.67 -11.64
N ALA A 203 -11.37 -2.39 -12.91
CA ALA A 203 -11.19 -1.08 -13.52
C ALA A 203 -12.01 0.02 -12.83
N SER A 204 -13.18 -0.32 -12.27
CA SER A 204 -14.05 0.63 -11.59
C SER A 204 -13.68 0.90 -10.11
N LEU A 205 -12.81 0.07 -9.50
CA LEU A 205 -12.47 0.18 -8.08
C LEU A 205 -11.74 1.48 -7.75
N GLY A 206 -10.85 1.95 -8.61
CA GLY A 206 -10.09 3.19 -8.38
C GLY A 206 -11.02 4.40 -8.26
N ASP A 207 -11.92 4.55 -9.22
CA ASP A 207 -12.94 5.59 -9.22
C ASP A 207 -13.88 5.51 -8.01
N LEU A 208 -14.33 4.30 -7.67
CA LEU A 208 -15.18 4.08 -6.51
C LEU A 208 -14.48 4.48 -5.20
N ALA A 209 -13.22 4.07 -5.03
CA ALA A 209 -12.42 4.37 -3.85
C ALA A 209 -12.19 5.88 -3.72
N MET A 210 -11.76 6.56 -4.78
CA MET A 210 -11.56 8.02 -4.78
C MET A 210 -12.84 8.77 -4.40
N ARG A 211 -13.96 8.48 -5.08
CA ARG A 211 -15.25 9.15 -4.81
C ARG A 211 -15.72 8.93 -3.38
N THR A 212 -15.56 7.71 -2.85
CA THR A 212 -15.99 7.38 -1.48
C THR A 212 -15.13 8.10 -0.44
N ILE A 213 -13.81 8.12 -0.62
CA ILE A 213 -12.86 8.82 0.27
C ILE A 213 -13.18 10.32 0.27
N ASP A 214 -13.30 10.94 -0.90
CA ASP A 214 -13.54 12.37 -1.02
C ASP A 214 -14.90 12.76 -0.43
N HIS A 215 -15.95 11.99 -0.72
CA HIS A 215 -17.27 12.21 -0.12
C HIS A 215 -17.24 12.14 1.41
N ARG A 216 -16.53 11.15 1.95
CA ARG A 216 -16.38 10.99 3.40
C ARG A 216 -15.56 12.13 4.01
N LYS A 217 -14.45 12.54 3.38
CA LYS A 217 -13.65 13.69 3.81
C LYS A 217 -14.46 14.98 3.83
N GLU A 218 -15.22 15.25 2.78
CA GLU A 218 -16.12 16.42 2.72
C GLU A 218 -17.15 16.40 3.85
N LYS A 219 -17.78 15.25 4.11
CA LYS A 219 -18.75 15.10 5.19
C LYS A 219 -18.13 15.39 6.56
N LEU A 220 -16.92 14.90 6.80
CA LEU A 220 -16.17 15.14 8.04
C LEU A 220 -15.78 16.62 8.18
N LEU A 221 -15.31 17.27 7.12
CA LEU A 221 -14.97 18.69 7.11
C LEU A 221 -16.19 19.57 7.38
N ARG A 222 -17.33 19.32 6.70
CA ARG A 222 -18.59 20.05 6.93
C ARG A 222 -19.07 19.89 8.38
N GLY A 223 -18.96 18.67 8.95
CA GLY A 223 -19.27 18.41 10.35
C GLY A 223 -18.41 19.23 11.31
N LYS A 224 -17.09 19.31 11.05
CA LYS A 224 -16.15 20.10 11.86
C LYS A 224 -16.43 21.60 11.77
N SER A 225 -16.71 22.14 10.58
CA SER A 225 -17.06 23.56 10.39
C SER A 225 -18.38 23.94 11.09
N LEU A 226 -19.38 23.06 11.07
CA LEU A 226 -20.65 23.27 11.78
C LEU A 226 -20.44 23.35 13.30
N LEU A 227 -19.60 22.46 13.85
CA LEU A 227 -19.30 22.43 15.28
C LEU A 227 -18.47 23.64 15.75
N ALA A 228 -17.54 24.12 14.93
CA ALA A 228 -16.76 25.33 15.20
C ALA A 228 -17.64 26.60 15.23
N GLY A 229 -18.73 26.63 14.46
CA GLY A 229 -19.69 27.74 14.44
C GLY A 229 -20.66 27.78 15.63
N LEU A 230 -20.73 26.73 16.47
CA LEU A 230 -21.71 26.62 17.56
C LEU A 230 -21.25 27.25 18.89
N GLY A 231 -19.95 27.54 19.09
CA GLY A 231 -19.47 28.30 20.25
C GLY A 231 -19.63 27.65 21.64
N PHE A 232 -20.02 26.37 21.74
CA PHE A 232 -20.19 25.65 23.01
C PHE A 232 -18.98 24.80 23.41
N LYS A 233 -18.72 24.66 24.72
CA LYS A 233 -17.67 23.78 25.26
C LYS A 233 -18.03 22.30 25.04
N MET A 234 -17.10 21.53 24.48
CA MET A 234 -17.30 20.15 24.04
C MET A 234 -17.34 19.18 25.24
N LYS A 235 -18.29 18.23 25.24
CA LYS A 235 -18.36 17.16 26.25
C LYS A 235 -17.48 15.99 25.81
N GLU A 236 -16.46 15.66 26.59
CA GLU A 236 -15.58 14.52 26.31
C GLU A 236 -16.36 13.19 26.39
N ARG A 237 -16.18 12.32 25.38
CA ARG A 237 -16.72 10.96 25.42
C ARG A 237 -15.76 10.04 26.20
N PRO A 238 -16.25 9.19 27.10
CA PRO A 238 -15.41 8.17 27.73
C PRO A 238 -14.95 7.19 26.64
N GLY A 239 -13.63 7.01 26.48
CA GLY A 239 -13.04 6.15 25.45
C GLY A 239 -12.73 6.84 24.13
N ALA A 240 -12.98 8.15 24.00
CA ALA A 240 -12.36 8.94 22.94
C ALA A 240 -10.94 9.29 23.36
N SER A 241 -9.95 8.74 22.67
CA SER A 241 -8.60 9.32 22.66
C SER A 241 -8.75 10.81 22.40
N GLN A 242 -8.20 11.65 23.27
CA GLN A 242 -8.14 13.09 23.04
C GLN A 242 -7.20 13.36 21.86
N THR A 243 -7.67 13.16 20.63
CA THR A 243 -6.98 13.55 19.40
C THR A 243 -7.66 14.79 18.83
N PHE A 244 -7.29 15.90 19.45
CA PHE A 244 -6.96 17.18 18.85
C PHE A 244 -8.00 17.95 17.98
N ALA A 245 -8.33 19.15 18.47
CA ALA A 245 -8.47 20.36 17.67
C ALA A 245 -7.49 20.35 16.48
N VAL A 246 -7.97 20.64 15.26
CA VAL A 246 -7.19 20.67 13.99
C VAL A 246 -5.67 20.61 14.21
N PRO A 247 -5.03 19.49 13.86
CA PRO A 247 -3.64 19.55 13.43
C PRO A 247 -3.54 18.76 12.12
N SER A 248 -3.01 19.29 11.01
CA SER A 248 -1.55 19.35 10.86
C SER A 248 -0.90 18.44 11.90
N VAL A 249 -0.86 17.11 11.74
CA VAL A 249 -0.02 16.26 12.59
C VAL A 249 1.44 16.45 12.17
N ARG A 250 1.84 17.71 12.23
CA ARG A 250 2.93 18.16 13.02
C ARG A 250 3.41 17.11 14.02
N ARG A 251 4.41 16.34 13.60
CA ARG A 251 5.19 15.44 14.44
C ARG A 251 5.71 16.23 15.64
N THR A 252 5.37 15.81 16.85
CA THR A 252 5.90 16.45 18.04
C THR A 252 7.37 16.07 18.15
N ILE A 253 8.25 17.07 18.14
CA ILE A 253 9.66 16.81 18.42
C ILE A 253 9.75 16.44 19.88
N HIS A 254 10.13 15.19 20.17
CA HIS A 254 10.36 14.75 21.55
C HIS A 254 11.84 14.89 21.86
N PRO A 255 12.27 15.93 22.60
CA PRO A 255 13.65 16.00 23.02
C PRO A 255 13.93 14.82 23.95
N SER A 256 14.76 13.89 23.50
CA SER A 256 15.13 12.74 24.33
C SER A 256 16.24 13.15 25.29
N VAL A 257 16.23 12.58 26.49
CA VAL A 257 17.32 12.69 27.45
C VAL A 257 18.14 11.41 27.36
N PRO A 258 19.38 11.43 26.83
CA PRO A 258 20.18 10.21 26.73
C PRO A 258 20.56 9.69 28.13
N ARG A 259 20.58 8.36 28.30
CA ARG A 259 21.08 7.72 29.52
C ARG A 259 22.54 8.14 29.78
N PRO A 260 22.90 8.47 31.03
CA PRO A 260 24.25 8.91 31.33
C PRO A 260 25.26 7.79 31.07
N VAL A 261 26.25 8.07 30.21
CA VAL A 261 27.54 7.38 30.23
C VAL A 261 28.32 7.96 31.41
N ALA A 262 28.83 7.08 32.27
CA ALA A 262 29.39 7.42 33.57
C ALA A 262 30.32 8.64 33.54
N SER A 263 29.91 9.73 34.15
CA SER A 263 30.74 10.88 34.50
C SER A 263 30.39 11.32 35.92
N ARG A 264 31.40 11.79 36.66
CA ARG A 264 31.35 12.05 38.11
C ARG A 264 30.83 13.45 38.50
N ASP A 265 30.34 14.24 37.54
CA ASP A 265 29.81 15.59 37.80
C ASP A 265 28.27 15.62 37.86
N PRO A 266 27.65 16.57 38.61
CA PRO A 266 26.20 16.71 38.71
C PRO A 266 25.56 16.95 37.33
N TYR A 267 24.89 15.92 36.82
CA TYR A 267 24.31 15.89 35.49
C TYR A 267 22.93 16.57 35.46
N LYS A 268 22.80 17.67 34.69
CA LYS A 268 21.50 18.15 34.20
C LYS A 268 21.37 17.78 32.72
N PRO A 269 20.43 16.89 32.35
CA PRO A 269 20.25 16.49 30.96
C PRO A 269 19.86 17.68 30.09
N GLU A 270 20.44 17.75 28.89
CA GLU A 270 20.05 18.73 27.87
C GLU A 270 19.23 18.03 26.78
N PRO A 271 18.21 18.70 26.22
CA PRO A 271 17.35 18.14 25.18
C PRO A 271 18.15 17.88 23.89
N ILE A 272 17.94 16.73 23.24
CA ILE A 272 18.51 16.42 21.91
C ILE A 272 17.41 16.00 20.93
N LEU A 273 17.59 16.33 19.65
CA LEU A 273 16.73 15.83 18.58
C LEU A 273 16.96 14.34 18.36
N THR A 274 15.88 13.55 18.37
CA THR A 274 15.96 12.11 18.11
C THR A 274 16.45 11.83 16.69
N PRO A 275 17.16 10.71 16.45
CA PRO A 275 17.51 10.30 15.08
C PRO A 275 16.28 10.22 14.17
N GLU A 276 15.17 9.69 14.66
CA GLU A 276 13.93 9.52 13.89
C GLU A 276 13.34 10.87 13.46
N ASP A 277 13.34 11.87 14.35
CA ASP A 277 12.87 13.22 14.03
C ASP A 277 13.81 13.94 13.09
N TYR A 278 15.13 13.81 13.28
CA TYR A 278 16.10 14.37 12.35
C TYR A 278 15.93 13.82 10.93
N GLU A 279 15.80 12.50 10.79
CA GLU A 279 15.57 11.86 9.49
C GLU A 279 14.27 12.36 8.83
N HIS A 280 13.22 12.60 9.62
CA HIS A 280 11.98 13.16 9.09
C HIS A 280 12.11 14.63 8.67
N VAL A 281 12.89 15.44 9.41
CA VAL A 281 13.22 16.82 9.01
C VAL A 281 13.91 16.82 7.65
N LEU A 282 14.91 15.96 7.47
CA LEU A 282 15.64 15.84 6.21
C LEU A 282 14.74 15.39 5.05
N LEU A 283 13.81 14.46 5.30
CA LEU A 283 12.84 13.99 4.30
C LEU A 283 11.89 15.11 3.85
N VAL A 284 11.36 15.89 4.79
CA VAL A 284 10.50 17.04 4.48
C VAL A 284 11.25 18.08 3.64
N MET A 285 12.53 18.32 3.97
CA MET A 285 13.39 19.21 3.18
C MET A 285 13.64 18.63 1.77
N GLU A 286 13.95 17.33 1.63
CA GLU A 286 14.18 16.68 0.32
C GLU A 286 12.96 16.77 -0.61
N ASN A 287 11.75 16.62 -0.06
CA ASN A 287 10.51 16.72 -0.84
C ASN A 287 10.27 18.12 -1.45
N MET A 288 10.97 19.16 -1.00
CA MET A 288 10.89 20.49 -1.62
C MET A 288 11.44 20.52 -3.04
N VAL A 289 12.29 19.57 -3.44
CA VAL A 289 12.79 19.46 -4.82
C VAL A 289 11.62 19.28 -5.80
N GLY A 290 10.70 18.34 -5.50
CA GLY A 290 9.55 18.07 -6.36
C GLY A 290 8.61 19.27 -6.49
N VAL A 291 8.44 20.06 -5.41
CA VAL A 291 7.64 21.29 -5.44
C VAL A 291 8.25 22.33 -6.39
N MET A 292 9.58 22.49 -6.35
CA MET A 292 10.29 23.41 -7.23
C MET A 292 10.25 22.98 -8.71
N GLU A 293 10.35 21.68 -8.97
CA GLU A 293 10.28 21.09 -10.31
C GLU A 293 8.89 21.17 -10.94
N GLN A 294 7.83 20.98 -10.15
CA GLN A 294 6.44 21.05 -10.62
C GLN A 294 5.95 22.48 -10.84
N SER A 295 6.52 23.46 -10.13
CA SER A 295 6.08 24.86 -10.18
C SER A 295 7.23 25.83 -10.49
N PRO A 296 8.02 25.64 -11.57
CA PRO A 296 9.23 26.41 -11.79
C PRO A 296 8.97 27.92 -11.91
N GLY A 297 7.81 28.32 -12.45
CA GLY A 297 7.40 29.73 -12.54
C GLY A 297 7.26 30.42 -11.18
N ALA A 298 6.79 29.72 -10.15
CA ALA A 298 6.61 30.27 -8.80
C ALA A 298 7.95 30.52 -8.08
N PHE A 299 9.01 29.79 -8.47
CA PHE A 299 10.33 29.89 -7.85
C PHE A 299 11.34 30.72 -8.66
N ARG A 300 10.96 31.29 -9.81
CA ARG A 300 11.85 32.16 -10.62
C ARG A 300 12.18 33.47 -9.94
N GLU A 301 11.19 34.12 -9.34
CA GLU A 301 11.31 35.47 -8.76
C GLU A 301 11.50 35.46 -7.24
N ILE A 302 11.47 34.28 -6.63
CA ILE A 302 11.60 34.12 -5.19
C ILE A 302 12.97 34.58 -4.72
N ASP A 303 13.10 35.28 -3.60
CA ASP A 303 14.42 35.57 -3.01
C ASP A 303 14.78 34.50 -1.97
N GLY A 304 15.98 34.60 -1.37
CA GLY A 304 16.41 33.62 -0.37
C GLY A 304 15.51 33.60 0.86
N GLU A 305 14.91 34.74 1.22
CA GLU A 305 14.02 34.85 2.38
C GLU A 305 12.67 34.19 2.15
N SER A 306 12.10 34.43 0.99
CA SER A 306 10.87 33.79 0.55
C SER A 306 11.08 32.29 0.36
N LEU A 307 12.20 31.87 -0.24
CA LEU A 307 12.52 30.44 -0.43
C LEU A 307 12.58 29.71 0.91
N ARG A 308 13.28 30.29 1.89
CA ARG A 308 13.30 29.76 3.26
C ARG A 308 11.90 29.67 3.85
N THR A 309 11.06 30.67 3.61
CA THR A 309 9.68 30.70 4.14
C THR A 309 8.88 29.52 3.64
N HIS A 310 9.08 29.07 2.40
CA HIS A 310 8.48 27.82 1.94
C HIS A 310 8.98 26.60 2.73
N PHE A 311 10.28 26.48 3.01
CA PHE A 311 10.80 25.41 3.86
C PHE A 311 10.19 25.45 5.27
N LEU A 312 10.08 26.64 5.88
CA LEU A 312 9.45 26.77 7.19
C LEU A 312 7.96 26.43 7.16
N VAL A 313 7.21 26.83 6.14
CA VAL A 313 5.79 26.49 6.03
C VAL A 313 5.60 24.98 5.95
N GLN A 314 6.45 24.28 5.19
CA GLN A 314 6.40 22.82 5.12
C GLN A 314 6.84 22.17 6.43
N LEU A 315 7.97 22.58 6.99
CA LEU A 315 8.48 22.04 8.26
C LEU A 315 7.50 22.30 9.40
N ASN A 316 7.01 23.52 9.56
CA ASN A 316 5.97 23.80 10.54
C ASN A 316 4.67 23.09 10.16
N GLY A 317 4.33 22.82 8.90
CA GLY A 317 3.21 21.94 8.56
C GLY A 317 3.36 20.50 9.08
N HIS A 318 4.61 20.04 9.17
CA HIS A 318 5.02 18.68 9.55
C HIS A 318 5.55 18.53 10.99
N PHE A 319 5.75 19.60 11.78
CA PHE A 319 6.22 19.51 13.18
C PHE A 319 5.53 20.45 14.19
N ALA A 320 5.28 19.98 15.42
CA ALA A 320 4.60 20.71 16.51
C ALA A 320 5.52 20.84 17.72
N GLY A 321 5.60 22.04 18.29
CA GLY A 321 6.36 22.31 19.50
C GLY A 321 5.54 22.03 20.74
N ASP A 322 6.21 21.65 21.83
CA ASP A 322 5.56 21.38 23.13
C ASP A 322 4.92 22.62 23.79
N ALA A 323 5.24 23.84 23.33
CA ALA A 323 4.76 25.08 23.96
C ALA A 323 4.56 26.31 23.03
N THR A 324 5.01 26.30 21.78
CA THR A 324 4.88 27.44 20.84
C THR A 324 4.14 27.02 19.57
N ALA A 325 3.37 27.95 18.97
CA ALA A 325 2.61 27.71 17.75
C ALA A 325 3.50 27.40 16.52
N GLU A 326 4.79 27.74 16.58
CA GLU A 326 5.82 27.43 15.57
C GLU A 326 7.00 26.70 16.22
N THR A 327 7.37 25.56 15.64
CA THR A 327 8.44 24.67 16.12
C THR A 327 9.78 25.08 15.54
N PHE A 328 9.76 25.42 14.25
CA PHE A 328 10.88 25.98 13.52
C PHE A 328 10.75 27.48 13.46
N ASN A 329 11.82 28.17 13.86
CA ASN A 329 11.90 29.63 13.89
C ASN A 329 13.14 30.10 13.13
N TYR A 330 13.14 31.36 12.72
CA TYR A 330 14.35 32.02 12.23
C TYR A 330 15.12 32.71 13.36
N GLU A 331 16.44 32.72 13.25
CA GLU A 331 17.31 33.66 13.94
C GLU A 331 18.33 34.19 12.94
N GLY A 332 18.46 35.52 12.84
CA GLY A 332 19.30 36.14 11.80
C GLY A 332 18.71 36.05 10.39
N LYS A 333 19.58 36.01 9.37
CA LYS A 333 19.20 36.12 7.95
C LYS A 333 19.18 34.79 7.18
N SER A 334 19.52 33.65 7.77
CA SER A 334 19.79 32.42 7.01
C SER A 334 19.38 31.11 7.69
N ASP A 335 19.02 31.12 8.98
CA ASP A 335 19.10 29.90 9.79
C ASP A 335 17.70 29.41 10.20
N ILE A 336 17.39 28.15 9.92
CA ILE A 336 16.17 27.43 10.34
C ILE A 336 16.49 26.70 11.65
N LEU A 337 15.83 27.03 12.76
CA LEU A 337 16.20 26.54 14.09
C LEU A 337 15.06 25.81 14.79
N ILE A 338 15.41 24.77 15.55
CA ILE A 338 14.52 24.21 16.58
C ILE A 338 15.11 24.53 17.95
N LYS A 339 14.32 25.22 18.80
CA LYS A 339 14.73 25.64 20.14
C LYS A 339 13.92 24.95 21.22
N VAL A 340 14.60 24.34 22.20
CA VAL A 340 14.00 23.78 23.42
C VAL A 340 14.77 24.33 24.62
N ASP A 341 14.09 24.85 25.64
CA ASP A 341 14.69 25.45 26.83
C ASP A 341 15.79 26.50 26.55
N ARG A 342 15.58 27.33 25.51
CA ARG A 342 16.54 28.34 25.00
C ARG A 342 17.83 27.76 24.41
N LYS A 343 17.86 26.47 24.05
CA LYS A 343 18.98 25.81 23.37
C LYS A 343 18.59 25.33 21.97
N ASN A 344 19.50 25.49 21.01
CA ASN A 344 19.31 25.01 19.65
C ASN A 344 19.57 23.50 19.60
N ILE A 345 18.54 22.72 19.26
CA ILE A 345 18.66 21.26 19.10
C ILE A 345 18.75 20.82 17.64
N PHE A 346 18.49 21.75 16.70
CA PHE A 346 18.68 21.60 15.26
C PHE A 346 19.00 22.95 14.63
N ILE A 347 19.86 22.93 13.61
CA ILE A 347 20.22 24.09 12.79
C ILE A 347 20.19 23.70 11.31
N GLY A 348 19.40 24.41 10.51
CA GLY A 348 19.35 24.32 9.05
C GLY A 348 19.85 25.61 8.43
N GLU A 349 21.06 25.62 7.88
CA GLU A 349 21.66 26.79 7.25
C GLU A 349 21.35 26.82 5.75
N CYS A 350 20.76 27.92 5.29
CA CYS A 350 20.34 28.10 3.90
C CYS A 350 21.26 29.06 3.14
N LYS A 351 21.90 28.58 2.07
CA LYS A 351 22.86 29.38 1.30
C LYS A 351 22.71 29.21 -0.21
N PHE A 352 22.77 30.30 -0.97
CA PHE A 352 22.99 30.22 -2.42
C PHE A 352 24.43 29.88 -2.72
N TRP A 353 24.66 28.97 -3.66
CA TRP A 353 25.98 28.62 -4.13
C TRP A 353 26.68 29.81 -4.79
N THR A 354 27.79 30.24 -4.21
CA THR A 354 28.68 31.29 -4.76
C THR A 354 30.10 30.76 -5.03
N GLY A 355 30.33 29.46 -4.87
CA GLY A 355 31.63 28.80 -5.02
C GLY A 355 32.11 28.09 -3.75
N GLU A 356 33.21 27.35 -3.90
CA GLU A 356 33.79 26.47 -2.87
C GLU A 356 34.10 27.17 -1.55
N LYS A 357 34.70 28.36 -1.63
CA LYS A 357 35.08 29.14 -0.45
C LYS A 357 33.86 29.50 0.39
N GLY A 358 32.80 30.00 -0.24
CA GLY A 358 31.56 30.37 0.46
C GLY A 358 30.85 29.15 1.05
N TYR A 359 30.97 28.00 0.40
CA TYR A 359 30.46 26.73 0.94
C TYR A 359 31.21 26.28 2.20
N LEU A 360 32.55 26.30 2.18
CA LEU A 360 33.35 25.96 3.36
C LEU A 360 33.11 26.92 4.53
N GLU A 361 33.02 28.22 4.26
CA GLU A 361 32.65 29.23 5.28
C GLU A 361 31.28 28.95 5.91
N THR A 362 30.35 28.36 5.14
CA THR A 362 29.02 27.96 5.63
C THR A 362 29.13 26.75 6.57
N LEU A 363 29.98 25.77 6.26
CA LEU A 363 30.26 24.65 7.16
C LEU A 363 30.91 25.13 8.47
N ASP A 364 31.88 26.04 8.39
CA ASP A 364 32.51 26.65 9.56
C ASP A 364 31.49 27.41 10.41
N GLN A 365 30.59 28.17 9.78
CA GLN A 365 29.50 28.89 10.46
C GLN A 365 28.60 27.91 11.22
N VAL A 366 28.11 26.85 10.57
CA VAL A 366 27.28 25.83 11.24
C VAL A 366 28.02 25.18 12.39
N LEU A 367 29.26 24.73 12.17
CA LEU A 367 30.09 24.12 13.22
C LEU A 367 30.36 25.07 14.40
N SER A 368 30.33 26.39 14.18
CA SER A 368 30.54 27.38 15.24
C SER A 368 29.34 27.55 16.18
N TYR A 369 28.12 27.35 15.64
CA TYR A 369 26.84 27.51 16.35
C TYR A 369 26.39 26.26 17.11
N LEU A 370 26.85 25.08 16.71
CA LEU A 370 26.46 23.83 17.37
C LEU A 370 27.05 23.80 18.78
N SER A 371 26.18 23.57 19.77
CA SER A 371 26.55 23.57 21.19
C SER A 371 27.23 22.25 21.59
N TRP A 372 27.78 22.22 22.81
CA TRP A 372 28.57 21.11 23.37
C TRP A 372 27.88 19.71 23.31
N ARG A 373 26.55 19.62 23.21
CA ARG A 373 25.82 18.34 23.05
C ARG A 373 25.24 18.14 21.64
N ASP A 374 25.67 17.01 21.08
CA ASP A 374 25.16 16.22 19.94
C ASP A 374 24.05 16.89 19.11
N THR A 375 24.45 17.90 18.34
CA THR A 375 23.56 18.72 17.55
C THR A 375 23.61 18.25 16.09
N LYS A 376 22.46 17.83 15.58
CA LYS A 376 22.31 17.44 14.18
C LYS A 376 21.99 18.70 13.39
N ALA A 377 22.65 18.89 12.25
CA ALA A 377 22.47 20.06 11.41
C ALA A 377 22.19 19.70 9.95
N ALA A 378 21.65 20.65 9.22
CA ALA A 378 21.47 20.58 7.78
C ALA A 378 22.07 21.83 7.11
N VAL A 379 22.66 21.66 5.92
CA VAL A 379 23.13 22.76 5.06
C VAL A 379 22.44 22.62 3.72
N LEU A 380 21.62 23.60 3.38
CA LEU A 380 20.83 23.64 2.15
C LEU A 380 21.51 24.58 1.16
N ILE A 381 22.02 24.02 0.07
CA ILE A 381 22.73 24.73 -1.00
C ILE A 381 21.82 24.92 -2.19
N PHE A 382 21.43 26.17 -2.43
CA PHE A 382 20.60 26.55 -3.58
C PHE A 382 21.47 26.93 -4.76
N ASN A 383 21.30 26.24 -5.87
CA ASN A 383 21.97 26.54 -7.12
C ASN A 383 21.00 27.24 -8.08
N ARG A 384 21.41 28.40 -8.62
CA ARG A 384 20.73 29.06 -9.75
C ARG A 384 21.55 29.00 -11.04
N ASN A 385 22.73 28.38 -11.00
CA ASN A 385 23.60 28.25 -12.15
C ASN A 385 23.12 27.11 -13.05
N LYS A 386 23.43 27.16 -14.35
CA LYS A 386 22.97 26.16 -15.33
C LYS A 386 23.55 24.77 -15.10
N ASP A 387 24.72 24.68 -14.46
CA ASP A 387 25.41 23.40 -14.24
C ASP A 387 25.31 22.94 -12.79
N PHE A 388 24.14 22.39 -12.44
CA PHE A 388 23.90 21.85 -11.10
C PHE A 388 24.77 20.63 -10.80
N SER A 389 25.02 19.77 -11.80
CA SER A 389 25.85 18.58 -11.65
C SER A 389 27.28 18.92 -11.25
N ALA A 390 27.87 19.98 -11.82
CA ALA A 390 29.19 20.45 -11.41
C ALA A 390 29.21 20.94 -9.94
N VAL A 391 28.14 21.59 -9.48
CA VAL A 391 28.01 22.01 -8.07
C VAL A 391 27.95 20.80 -7.15
N LEU A 392 27.13 19.79 -7.48
CA LEU A 392 27.02 18.56 -6.69
C LEU A 392 28.34 17.78 -6.62
N ALA A 393 29.04 17.66 -7.76
CA ALA A 393 30.37 17.05 -7.80
C ALA A 393 31.36 17.80 -6.89
N LYS A 394 31.31 19.14 -6.93
CA LYS A 394 32.21 19.98 -6.15
C LYS A 394 31.93 19.91 -4.65
N ILE A 395 30.66 19.83 -4.23
CA ILE A 395 30.28 19.59 -2.83
C ILE A 395 30.88 18.27 -2.35
N GLY A 396 30.72 17.19 -3.12
CA GLY A 396 31.27 15.88 -2.79
C GLY A 396 32.81 15.86 -2.70
N GLU A 397 33.50 16.64 -3.53
CA GLU A 397 34.96 16.79 -3.54
C GLU A 397 35.48 17.63 -2.35
N VAL A 398 34.85 18.76 -2.07
CA VAL A 398 35.38 19.78 -1.14
C VAL A 398 35.03 19.47 0.31
N THR A 399 33.91 18.80 0.59
CA THR A 399 33.50 18.50 1.98
C THR A 399 34.52 17.63 2.73
N PRO A 400 35.07 16.55 2.14
CA PRO A 400 36.12 15.76 2.78
C PRO A 400 37.43 16.51 3.06
N ALA A 401 37.68 17.61 2.35
CA ALA A 401 38.87 18.44 2.56
C ALA A 401 38.75 19.40 3.75
N HIS A 402 37.56 19.51 4.37
CA HIS A 402 37.34 20.38 5.50
C HIS A 402 38.15 19.92 6.74
N PRO A 403 38.85 20.80 7.48
CA PRO A 403 39.75 20.38 8.58
C PRO A 403 39.09 19.58 9.70
N LYS A 404 37.79 19.80 9.91
CA LYS A 404 36.98 19.10 10.92
C LYS A 404 36.28 17.84 10.38
N PHE A 405 36.41 17.51 9.11
CA PHE A 405 35.80 16.32 8.53
C PHE A 405 36.38 15.04 9.16
N LYS A 406 35.51 14.09 9.46
CA LYS A 406 35.91 12.75 9.93
C LYS A 406 35.56 11.68 8.90
N LYS A 407 34.30 11.66 8.46
CA LYS A 407 33.78 10.57 7.61
C LYS A 407 32.53 10.97 6.85
N LEU A 408 32.35 10.42 5.65
CA LEU A 408 31.04 10.33 4.98
C LEU A 408 30.24 9.18 5.60
N VAL A 409 29.12 9.50 6.23
CA VAL A 409 28.23 8.51 6.88
C VAL A 409 27.39 7.81 5.82
N GLN A 410 26.73 8.59 4.96
CA GLN A 410 25.82 8.08 3.95
C GLN A 410 25.69 9.07 2.79
N LYS A 411 25.69 8.56 1.56
CA LYS A 411 25.12 9.28 0.41
C LYS A 411 23.63 8.96 0.36
N ARG A 412 22.77 9.95 0.62
CA ARG A 412 21.32 9.78 0.77
C ARG A 412 20.61 9.79 -0.58
N SER A 413 21.04 10.68 -1.48
CA SER A 413 20.55 10.79 -2.86
C SER A 413 21.65 11.32 -3.78
N GLU A 414 21.33 11.64 -5.03
CA GLU A 414 22.28 12.30 -5.94
C GLU A 414 22.69 13.70 -5.48
N SER A 415 21.83 14.38 -4.70
CA SER A 415 22.05 15.74 -4.20
C SER A 415 22.10 15.85 -2.68
N SER A 416 22.19 14.74 -1.94
CA SER A 416 22.10 14.72 -0.47
C SER A 416 23.13 13.78 0.15
N TRP A 417 23.90 14.28 1.14
CA TRP A 417 24.97 13.55 1.82
C TRP A 417 24.97 13.85 3.32
N THR A 418 25.16 12.81 4.14
CA THR A 418 25.36 12.94 5.59
C THR A 418 26.82 12.73 5.93
N TYR A 419 27.41 13.69 6.61
CA TYR A 419 28.81 13.71 7.01
C TYR A 419 28.95 13.80 8.53
N LEU A 420 30.09 13.31 9.01
CA LEU A 420 30.50 13.36 10.41
C LEU A 420 31.68 14.33 10.53
N PHE A 421 31.56 15.28 11.45
CA PHE A 421 32.58 16.28 11.76
C PHE A 421 33.00 16.20 13.23
N GLY A 422 34.22 16.61 13.53
CA GLY A 422 34.68 16.82 14.91
C GLY A 422 34.20 18.18 15.47
N HIS A 423 33.89 18.22 16.76
CA HIS A 423 33.55 19.48 17.42
C HIS A 423 34.77 20.44 17.48
N LYS A 424 34.51 21.75 17.59
CA LYS A 424 35.57 22.77 17.63
C LYS A 424 36.45 22.65 18.89
N ASP A 425 35.82 22.40 20.03
CA ASP A 425 36.46 22.37 21.37
C ASP A 425 36.86 20.95 21.86
N ASP A 426 36.36 19.88 21.22
CA ASP A 426 36.66 18.49 21.61
C ASP A 426 36.63 17.56 20.39
N ALA A 427 37.80 17.10 19.95
CA ALA A 427 37.92 16.26 18.76
C ALA A 427 37.31 14.86 18.93
N ASN A 428 37.08 14.39 20.16
CA ASN A 428 36.42 13.11 20.43
C ASN A 428 34.90 13.21 20.29
N ARG A 429 34.35 14.42 20.22
CA ARG A 429 32.92 14.64 19.95
C ARG A 429 32.65 14.74 18.46
N GLU A 430 31.49 14.24 18.08
CA GLU A 430 31.08 14.10 16.70
C GLU A 430 29.79 14.88 16.45
N LEU A 431 29.71 15.51 15.29
CA LEU A 431 28.58 16.30 14.83
C LEU A 431 28.13 15.74 13.49
N THR A 432 26.83 15.51 13.34
CA THR A 432 26.24 15.05 12.08
C THR A 432 25.70 16.25 11.30
N ILE A 433 26.22 16.46 10.08
CA ILE A 433 25.75 17.50 9.16
C ILE A 433 25.29 16.83 7.88
N THR A 434 24.05 17.09 7.48
CA THR A 434 23.53 16.67 6.18
C THR A 434 23.54 17.85 5.21
N VAL A 435 24.19 17.68 4.06
CA VAL A 435 24.29 18.70 3.01
C VAL A 435 23.34 18.30 1.88
N GLN A 436 22.44 19.20 1.50
CA GLN A 436 21.44 18.99 0.43
C GLN A 436 21.56 20.09 -0.63
N GLY A 437 21.67 19.69 -1.89
CA GLY A 437 21.66 20.57 -3.05
C GLY A 437 20.27 20.69 -3.66
N TYR A 438 19.89 21.90 -4.03
CA TYR A 438 18.60 22.23 -4.65
C TYR A 438 18.82 23.05 -5.93
N ASN A 439 18.22 22.63 -7.04
CA ASN A 439 18.22 23.40 -8.27
C ASN A 439 17.04 24.38 -8.27
N VAL A 440 17.32 25.67 -8.23
CA VAL A 440 16.31 26.74 -8.21
C VAL A 440 16.24 27.37 -9.60
N PRO A 441 15.06 27.50 -10.22
CA PRO A 441 14.91 28.09 -11.55
C PRO A 441 15.57 29.47 -11.69
N GLU A 442 16.17 29.74 -12.87
CA GLU A 442 16.81 31.02 -13.15
C GLU A 442 15.83 32.19 -13.06
N LEU A 443 16.30 33.30 -12.49
CA LEU A 443 15.56 34.54 -12.43
C LEU A 443 15.57 35.22 -13.80
N ILE A 444 14.50 35.05 -14.58
CA ILE A 444 14.30 35.77 -15.84
C ILE A 444 13.73 37.14 -15.49
N LYS A 445 14.58 38.18 -15.43
CA LYS A 445 14.07 39.55 -15.32
C LYS A 445 13.24 39.87 -16.57
N PRO A 446 12.01 40.42 -16.45
CA PRO A 446 11.27 40.87 -17.61
C PRO A 446 12.11 41.91 -18.35
N ARG A 447 12.32 41.70 -19.65
CA ARG A 447 12.85 42.74 -20.54
C ARG A 447 11.84 43.87 -20.52
N ILE A 448 12.16 44.97 -19.84
CA ILE A 448 11.44 46.23 -20.00
C ILE A 448 11.66 46.64 -21.45
N LEU A 449 10.65 46.39 -22.29
CA LEU A 449 10.55 47.01 -23.61
C LEU A 449 10.26 48.48 -23.37
N ILE A 450 11.32 49.29 -23.33
CA ILE A 450 11.20 50.74 -23.44
C ILE A 450 10.72 50.99 -24.88
N LEU A 451 9.43 51.28 -25.04
CA LEU A 451 8.92 51.78 -26.31
C LEU A 451 9.48 53.20 -26.51
N PRO A 452 10.14 53.50 -27.64
CA PRO A 452 10.58 54.85 -27.94
C PRO A 452 9.33 55.73 -28.14
N GLY A 453 9.26 56.83 -27.39
CA GLY A 453 8.24 57.86 -27.50
C GLY A 453 8.51 58.85 -28.62
#